data_AF-A0A0A1PQ93-F1
#
_entry.id   AF-A0A0A1PQ93-F1
#
_cell.length_a   1.000
_cell.length_b   1.000
_cell.length_c   1.000
_cell.angle_alpha   90.00
_cell.angle_beta   90.00
_cell.angle_gamma   90.00
#
_symmetry.space_group_name_H-M   'P 1'
#
loop_
_entity.id
_entity.type
_entity.pdbx_description
1 polymer ?
#
loop_
_entity_poly.entity_id
_entity_poly.type
_entity_poly.pdbx_seq_one_letter_code
_entity_poly.pdbx_strand_id
1 'polypeptide(L)'
;MPEAIKELAIGGFYAPEDLAALERVYLSVCGMLDIDVDDRFAHGVIAKAVLFAYDRGARTIDDLKAAAIIASKTPLLDRARRTARLA
;
A
#
# COMPACT_ATOMS: atom_id res chain seq x y z
N MET A 1 4.21 10.35 -8.07
CA MET A 1 3.19 9.31 -7.93
C MET A 1 3.62 7.99 -8.57
N PRO A 2 3.90 6.96 -7.75
CA PRO A 2 4.15 5.58 -8.20
C PRO A 2 3.03 5.09 -9.13
N GLU A 3 3.40 4.35 -10.18
CA GLU A 3 2.45 3.78 -11.15
C GLU A 3 1.31 3.02 -10.45
N ALA A 4 1.61 2.25 -9.39
CA ALA A 4 0.62 1.51 -8.64
C ALA A 4 -0.49 2.38 -8.01
N ILE A 5 -0.18 3.59 -7.54
CA ILE A 5 -1.20 4.52 -7.02
C ILE A 5 -1.89 5.26 -8.16
N LYS A 6 -1.16 5.63 -9.23
CA LYS A 6 -1.75 6.21 -10.43
C LYS A 6 -2.81 5.29 -11.04
N GLU A 7 -2.45 4.04 -11.31
CA GLU A 7 -3.34 3.03 -11.88
C GLU A 7 -4.62 2.84 -11.05
N LEU A 8 -4.51 2.93 -9.72
CA LEU A 8 -5.65 2.79 -8.81
C LEU A 8 -6.45 4.09 -8.64
N ALA A 9 -5.83 5.26 -8.86
CA ALA A 9 -6.46 6.58 -8.79
C ALA A 9 -7.15 7.02 -10.09
N ILE A 10 -6.74 6.49 -11.25
CA ILE A 10 -7.20 6.88 -12.60
C ILE A 10 -8.73 6.75 -12.79
N GLY A 11 -9.45 6.06 -11.91
CA GLY A 11 -10.91 6.03 -11.92
C GLY A 11 -11.60 7.36 -11.59
N GLY A 12 -10.88 8.40 -11.16
CA GLY A 12 -11.45 9.74 -10.87
C GLY A 12 -12.22 9.83 -9.55
N PHE A 13 -12.02 8.87 -8.64
CA PHE A 13 -12.79 8.74 -7.40
C PHE A 13 -12.27 9.60 -6.23
N TYR A 14 -11.06 10.15 -6.33
CA TYR A 14 -10.38 10.83 -5.21
C TYR A 14 -9.99 12.26 -5.56
N ALA A 15 -10.10 13.17 -4.59
CA ALA A 15 -9.64 14.54 -4.73
C ALA A 15 -8.10 14.61 -4.86
N PRO A 16 -7.53 15.60 -5.56
CA PRO A 16 -6.07 15.74 -5.70
C PRO A 16 -5.32 15.80 -4.36
N GLU A 17 -5.91 16.42 -3.34
CA GLU A 17 -5.32 16.53 -2.00
C GLU A 17 -5.24 15.17 -1.31
N ASP A 18 -6.29 14.35 -1.47
CA ASP A 18 -6.34 12.99 -0.93
C ASP A 18 -5.29 12.12 -1.63
N LEU A 19 -5.15 12.23 -2.94
CA LEU A 19 -4.13 11.49 -3.70
C LEU A 19 -2.71 11.79 -3.22
N ALA A 20 -2.40 13.06 -2.94
CA ALA A 20 -1.10 13.44 -2.40
C ALA A 20 -0.86 12.86 -0.99
N ALA A 21 -1.90 12.80 -0.14
CA ALA A 21 -1.81 12.19 1.17
C ALA A 21 -1.61 10.66 1.08
N LEU A 22 -2.37 9.99 0.21
CA LEU A 22 -2.27 8.55 -0.03
C LEU A 22 -0.90 8.16 -0.59
N GLU A 23 -0.32 8.95 -1.50
CA GLU A 23 1.04 8.74 -2.01
C GLU A 23 2.08 8.79 -0.88
N ARG A 24 2.00 9.78 0.02
CA ARG A 24 2.93 9.88 1.16
C ARG A 24 2.81 8.71 2.12
N VAL A 25 1.58 8.29 2.43
CA VAL A 25 1.33 7.12 3.28
C VAL A 25 1.95 5.88 2.64
N TYR A 26 1.71 5.65 1.35
CA TYR A 26 2.27 4.52 0.63
C TYR A 26 3.79 4.48 0.68
N LEU A 27 4.46 5.58 0.34
CA LEU A 27 5.93 5.64 0.36
C LEU A 27 6.46 5.37 1.77
N SER A 28 5.80 5.92 2.80
CA SER A 28 6.12 5.66 4.19
C SER A 28 5.98 4.17 4.55
N VAL A 29 4.88 3.53 4.14
CA VAL A 29 4.64 2.10 4.44
C VAL A 29 5.64 1.21 3.71
N CYS A 30 5.95 1.50 2.45
CA CYS A 30 7.02 0.79 1.72
C CYS A 30 8.35 0.88 2.47
N GLY A 31 8.74 2.06 2.94
CA GLY A 31 9.97 2.23 3.73
C GLY A 31 9.95 1.52 5.08
N MET A 32 8.81 1.54 5.79
CA MET A 32 8.65 0.85 7.08
C MET A 32 8.69 -0.68 6.96
N LEU A 33 8.33 -1.21 5.79
CA LEU A 33 8.31 -2.65 5.50
C LEU A 33 9.53 -3.13 4.72
N ASP A 34 10.50 -2.25 4.45
CA ASP A 34 11.72 -2.54 3.70
C ASP A 34 11.44 -3.21 2.33
N ILE A 35 10.51 -2.61 1.58
CA ILE A 35 10.08 -3.15 0.28
C ILE A 35 11.04 -2.71 -0.81
N ASP A 36 11.56 -3.71 -1.54
CA ASP A 36 12.38 -3.49 -2.74
C ASP A 36 11.58 -2.74 -3.82
N VAL A 37 12.21 -1.76 -4.44
CA VAL A 37 11.66 -0.91 -5.51
C VAL A 37 11.21 -1.71 -6.74
N ASP A 38 11.81 -2.88 -6.97
CA ASP A 38 11.48 -3.76 -8.09
C ASP A 38 10.37 -4.78 -7.75
N ASP A 39 9.93 -4.85 -6.49
CA ASP A 39 8.92 -5.80 -6.04
C ASP A 39 7.49 -5.33 -6.36
N ARG A 40 7.12 -5.44 -7.63
CA ARG A 40 5.80 -5.04 -8.15
C ARG A 40 4.63 -5.68 -7.38
N PHE A 41 4.81 -6.90 -6.86
CA PHE A 41 3.75 -7.54 -6.07
C PHE A 41 3.56 -6.84 -4.73
N ALA A 42 4.65 -6.60 -4.00
CA ALA A 42 4.57 -5.95 -2.69
C ALA A 42 4.03 -4.52 -2.82
N HIS A 43 4.48 -3.79 -3.84
CA HIS A 43 3.94 -2.48 -4.18
C HIS A 43 2.43 -2.50 -4.44
N GLY A 44 1.94 -3.47 -5.22
CA GLY A 44 0.50 -3.62 -5.48
C GLY A 44 -0.31 -3.96 -4.23
N VAL A 45 0.23 -4.78 -3.33
CA VAL A 45 -0.40 -5.11 -2.04
C VAL A 45 -0.51 -3.87 -1.16
N ILE A 46 0.57 -3.10 -1.03
CA ILE A 46 0.59 -1.92 -0.16
C ILE A 46 -0.33 -0.83 -0.70
N ALA A 47 -0.32 -0.58 -2.01
CA ALA A 47 -1.21 0.40 -2.62
C ALA A 47 -2.70 0.09 -2.34
N LYS A 48 -3.10 -1.18 -2.47
CA LYS A 48 -4.45 -1.64 -2.12
C LYS A 48 -4.76 -1.49 -0.63
N ALA A 49 -3.79 -1.80 0.24
CA ALA A 49 -3.94 -1.68 1.68
C ALA A 49 -4.14 -0.23 2.13
N VAL A 50 -3.42 0.73 1.52
CA VAL A 50 -3.56 2.16 1.79
C VAL A 50 -4.94 2.67 1.37
N LEU A 51 -5.41 2.31 0.17
CA LEU A 51 -6.76 2.68 -0.29
C LEU A 51 -7.84 2.09 0.59
N PHE A 52 -7.72 0.81 0.92
CA PHE A 52 -8.66 0.14 1.81
C PHE A 52 -8.74 0.79 3.19
N ALA A 53 -7.60 1.22 3.75
CA ALA A 53 -7.57 1.95 5.01
C ALA A 53 -8.32 3.30 4.91
N TYR A 54 -8.12 4.02 3.82
CA TYR A 54 -8.80 5.28 3.53
C TYR A 54 -10.30 5.11 3.38
N ASP A 55 -10.73 4.12 2.60
CA ASP A 55 -12.14 3.81 2.35
C ASP A 55 -12.87 3.37 3.63
N ARG A 56 -12.16 2.75 4.58
CA ARG A 56 -12.70 2.41 5.91
C ARG A 56 -12.79 3.59 6.88
N GLY A 57 -12.38 4.78 6.45
CA GLY A 57 -12.53 6.01 7.22
C GLY A 57 -11.36 6.35 8.12
N ALA A 58 -10.16 5.76 7.93
CA ALA A 58 -8.96 6.28 8.57
C ALA A 58 -8.66 7.68 8.00
N ARG A 59 -8.67 8.71 8.86
CA ARG A 59 -8.53 10.11 8.43
C ARG A 59 -7.20 10.74 8.80
N THR A 60 -6.46 10.18 9.77
CA THR A 60 -5.11 10.67 10.10
C THR A 60 -4.05 9.90 9.33
N ILE A 61 -2.92 10.55 9.07
CA ILE A 61 -1.78 9.94 8.38
C ILE A 61 -1.28 8.69 9.14
N ASP A 62 -1.25 8.75 10.47
CA ASP A 62 -0.71 7.65 11.27
C ASP A 62 -1.68 6.47 11.37
N ASP A 63 -3.00 6.71 11.43
CA ASP A 63 -4.01 5.65 11.35
C ASP A 63 -3.96 4.95 10.00
N LEU A 64 -3.80 5.71 8.91
CA LEU A 64 -3.66 5.19 7.56
C LEU A 64 -2.44 4.28 7.41
N LYS A 65 -1.27 4.70 7.93
CA LYS A 65 -0.06 3.87 7.93
C LYS A 65 -0.27 2.57 8.71
N ALA A 66 -0.79 2.67 9.95
CA ALA A 66 -0.98 1.52 10.81
C ALA A 66 -1.94 0.50 10.18
N ALA A 67 -3.08 0.96 9.66
CA ALA A 67 -4.05 0.12 8.99
C ALA A 67 -3.49 -0.51 7.71
N ALA A 68 -2.74 0.24 6.90
CA ALA A 68 -2.12 -0.28 5.68
C ALA A 68 -1.04 -1.33 5.97
N ILE A 69 -0.24 -1.15 7.03
CA ILE A 69 0.75 -2.14 7.49
C ILE A 69 0.05 -3.43 7.90
N ILE A 70 -1.01 -3.33 8.71
CA ILE A 70 -1.77 -4.50 9.17
C ILE A 70 -2.38 -5.24 7.97
N ALA A 71 -3.02 -4.52 7.05
CA ALA A 71 -3.71 -5.11 5.90
C ALA A 71 -2.75 -5.72 4.87
N SER A 72 -1.53 -5.19 4.73
CA SER A 72 -0.52 -5.71 3.79
C SER A 72 0.27 -6.90 4.35
N LYS A 73 0.37 -7.05 5.67
CA LYS A 73 1.22 -8.06 6.31
C LYS A 73 0.85 -9.50 5.94
N THR A 74 -0.43 -9.85 6.00
CA THR A 74 -0.92 -11.21 5.70
C THR A 74 -0.56 -11.67 4.28
N PRO A 75 -0.92 -10.93 3.21
CA PRO A 75 -0.58 -11.34 1.85
C PRO A 75 0.94 -11.37 1.57
N LEU A 76 1.73 -10.49 2.18
CA LEU A 76 3.20 -10.50 2.03
C LEU A 76 3.83 -11.75 2.68
N LEU A 77 3.39 -12.11 3.90
CA LEU A 77 3.85 -13.31 4.59
C LEU A 77 3.47 -14.59 3.84
N ASP A 78 2.26 -14.65 3.28
CA ASP A 78 1.81 -15.80 2.50
C ASP A 78 2.64 -15.98 1.24
N ARG A 79 3.04 -14.89 0.56
CA ARG A 79 3.99 -14.99 -0.56
C ARG A 79 5.34 -15.52 -0.11
N ALA A 80 5.93 -14.94 0.95
CA ALA A 80 7.23 -15.37 1.46
C ALA A 80 7.25 -16.88 1.80
N ARG A 81 6.17 -17.37 2.42
CA ARG A 81 5.99 -18.81 2.71
C ARG A 81 5.89 -19.67 1.45
N ARG A 82 5.24 -19.20 0.39
CA ARG A 82 5.15 -19.93 -0.88
C ARG A 82 6.50 -19.99 -1.58
N THR A 83 7.23 -18.87 -1.64
CA THR A 83 8.57 -18.82 -2.26
C THR A 83 9.56 -19.73 -1.53
N ALA A 84 9.56 -19.71 -0.20
CA ALA A 84 10.45 -20.56 0.62
C ALA A 84 10.16 -22.07 0.50
N ARG A 85 8.98 -22.47 0.02
CA ARG A 85 8.63 -23.89 -0.25
C ARG A 85 9.05 -24.37 -1.63
N LEU A 86 9.38 -23.45 -2.54
CA LEU A 86 9.71 -23.74 -3.94
C LEU A 86 11.21 -23.60 -4.24
N ALA A 87 11.99 -23.11 -3.26
CA ALA A 87 13.44 -23.02 -3.30
C ALA A 87 14.06 -24.22 -2.56
#